data_AF-A0A8E0RBC2-F1
#
_entry.id   AF-A0A8E0RBC2-F1
#
_cell.length_a   1.000
_cell.length_b   1.000
_cell.length_c   1.000
_cell.angle_alpha   90.00
_cell.angle_beta   90.00
_cell.angle_gamma   90.00
#
_symmetry.space_group_name_H-M   'P 1'
#
loop_
_entity.id
_entity.type
_entity.pdbx_description
1 polymer ?
#
loop_
_entity_poly.entity_id
_entity_poly.type
_entity_poly.pdbx_seq_one_letter_code
_entity_poly.pdbx_strand_id
1 'polypeptide(L)'
;MSYQTFMSKKALSLTQTAVLLALIVVIEYLMVGPQYILIKGSIVNLILVVATLLIGLPAGILISIFTPLLAVVTGHLAMPVLAPVVALGNLVFVILWWLIVRHVKESKSLISYIVATVVSSLAKFAFLYLAVAWYILPVVLKGLVAKKPPIKVALLAQFGMPQLITAVIGGVIAMLILPRLAKAIQSIEKN
;
A
#
# COMPACT_ATOMS: atom_id res chain seq x y z
N MET A 1 -11.31 27.14 23.14
CA MET A 1 -10.92 26.96 21.71
C MET A 1 -10.45 25.53 21.40
N SER A 2 -11.07 24.46 21.94
CA SER A 2 -10.42 23.12 21.98
C SER A 2 -11.23 21.90 21.47
N TYR A 3 -12.52 22.00 21.13
CA TYR A 3 -13.29 20.83 20.67
C TYR A 3 -13.71 20.87 19.19
N GLN A 4 -14.22 22.02 18.71
CA GLN A 4 -14.64 22.15 17.30
C GLN A 4 -13.47 22.05 16.30
N THR A 5 -12.32 22.66 16.61
CA THR A 5 -11.09 22.58 15.81
C THR A 5 -10.46 21.19 15.80
N PHE A 6 -10.71 20.38 16.83
CA PHE A 6 -10.24 18.99 16.89
C PHE A 6 -11.15 18.04 16.10
N MET A 7 -12.46 18.23 16.24
CA MET A 7 -13.47 17.50 15.46
C MET A 7 -13.30 17.76 13.95
N SER A 8 -12.98 18.99 13.55
CA SER A 8 -12.75 19.32 12.13
C SER A 8 -11.51 18.63 11.55
N LYS A 9 -10.41 18.53 12.30
CA LYS A 9 -9.19 17.83 11.85
C LYS A 9 -9.38 16.32 11.71
N LYS A 10 -10.10 15.69 12.65
CA LYS A 10 -10.45 14.27 12.55
C LYS A 10 -11.38 14.00 11.37
N ALA A 11 -12.39 14.84 11.18
CA ALA A 11 -13.29 14.76 10.04
C ALA A 11 -12.52 14.89 8.73
N LEU A 12 -11.62 15.87 8.61
CA LEU A 12 -10.78 16.07 7.43
C LEU A 12 -9.91 14.84 7.12
N SER A 13 -9.21 14.31 8.13
CA SER A 13 -8.36 13.12 7.97
C SER A 13 -9.16 11.90 7.51
N LEU A 14 -10.36 11.72 8.06
CA LEU A 14 -11.28 10.66 7.66
C LEU A 14 -11.74 10.86 6.20
N THR A 15 -12.14 12.07 5.83
CA THR A 15 -12.56 12.40 4.46
C THR A 15 -11.43 12.19 3.47
N GLN A 16 -10.21 12.64 3.77
CA GLN A 16 -9.04 12.42 2.90
C GLN A 16 -8.74 10.92 2.74
N THR A 17 -8.82 10.15 3.82
CA THR A 17 -8.64 8.69 3.77
C THR A 17 -9.72 8.03 2.91
N ALA A 18 -10.98 8.45 3.05
CA ALA A 18 -12.10 7.96 2.25
C ALA A 18 -11.94 8.30 0.76
N VAL A 19 -11.47 9.50 0.42
CA VAL A 19 -11.18 9.90 -0.96
C VAL A 19 -10.06 9.03 -1.56
N LEU A 20 -8.99 8.76 -0.81
CA LEU A 20 -7.92 7.87 -1.28
C LEU A 20 -8.40 6.42 -1.48
N LEU A 21 -9.28 5.93 -0.60
CA LEU A 21 -9.93 4.63 -0.77
C LEU A 21 -10.85 4.61 -1.99
N ALA A 22 -11.65 5.65 -2.21
CA ALA A 22 -12.49 5.77 -3.39
C ALA A 22 -11.64 5.76 -4.67
N LEU A 23 -10.49 6.44 -4.67
CA LEU A 23 -9.55 6.41 -5.78
C LEU A 23 -9.03 4.98 -6.05
N ILE A 24 -8.70 4.22 -5.00
CA ILE A 24 -8.34 2.80 -5.13
C ILE A 24 -9.46 2.00 -5.78
N VAL A 25 -10.71 2.17 -5.33
CA VAL A 25 -11.87 1.45 -5.90
C VAL A 25 -12.02 1.75 -7.39
N VAL A 26 -11.89 3.02 -7.79
CA VAL A 26 -11.96 3.42 -9.20
C VAL A 26 -10.83 2.78 -10.00
N ILE A 27 -9.59 2.81 -9.50
CA ILE A 27 -8.44 2.18 -10.18
C ILE A 27 -8.64 0.69 -10.31
N GLU A 28 -9.10 0.01 -9.25
CA GLU A 28 -9.43 -1.40 -9.30
C GLU A 28 -10.46 -1.64 -10.39
N TYR A 29 -11.61 -0.98 -10.34
CA TYR A 29 -12.68 -1.18 -11.32
C TYR A 29 -12.23 -0.95 -12.78
N LEU A 30 -11.37 0.05 -13.03
CA LEU A 30 -10.91 0.37 -14.38
C LEU A 30 -9.75 -0.51 -14.88
N MET A 31 -8.94 -1.09 -13.98
CA MET A 31 -7.69 -1.77 -14.31
C MET A 31 -7.74 -3.29 -14.03
N VAL A 32 -8.67 -3.94 -14.75
CA VAL A 32 -8.92 -5.39 -14.68
C VAL A 32 -8.03 -6.16 -15.66
N GLY A 33 -7.35 -7.18 -15.17
CA GLY A 33 -6.53 -8.09 -15.97
C GLY A 33 -5.03 -8.06 -15.64
N PRO A 34 -4.28 -9.08 -16.12
CA PRO A 34 -2.87 -9.26 -15.78
C PRO A 34 -1.96 -8.15 -16.32
N GLN A 35 -2.31 -7.51 -17.43
CA GLN A 35 -1.54 -6.42 -18.03
C GLN A 35 -1.42 -5.19 -17.14
N TYR A 36 -2.37 -4.99 -16.21
CA TYR A 36 -2.39 -3.83 -15.33
C TYR A 36 -1.74 -4.08 -13.96
N ILE A 37 -1.22 -5.28 -13.69
CA ILE A 37 -0.65 -5.64 -12.37
C ILE A 37 0.39 -4.61 -11.92
N LEU A 38 1.31 -4.23 -12.81
CA LEU A 38 2.38 -3.29 -12.47
C LEU A 38 1.87 -1.86 -12.27
N ILE A 39 0.97 -1.39 -13.13
CA ILE A 39 0.45 -0.02 -13.06
C ILE A 39 -0.40 0.14 -11.79
N LYS A 40 -1.40 -0.72 -11.61
CA LYS A 40 -2.29 -0.69 -10.46
C LYS A 40 -1.52 -0.85 -9.14
N GLY A 41 -0.65 -1.87 -9.04
CA GLY A 41 0.13 -2.09 -7.84
C GLY A 41 0.99 -0.87 -7.48
N SER A 42 1.57 -0.21 -8.48
CA SER A 42 2.38 0.99 -8.26
C SER A 42 1.54 2.14 -7.70
N ILE A 43 0.33 2.36 -8.24
CA ILE A 43 -0.56 3.42 -7.76
C ILE A 43 -1.07 3.11 -6.34
N VAL A 44 -1.42 1.87 -6.03
CA VAL A 44 -1.82 1.48 -4.67
C VAL A 44 -0.69 1.72 -3.68
N ASN A 45 0.55 1.32 -4.01
CA ASN A 45 1.71 1.58 -3.16
C ASN A 45 2.00 3.08 -3.00
N LEU A 46 1.83 3.88 -4.05
CA LEU A 46 1.90 5.33 -3.97
C LEU A 46 0.89 5.90 -2.98
N ILE A 47 -0.39 5.51 -3.10
CA ILE A 47 -1.47 5.97 -2.22
C ILE A 47 -1.19 5.59 -0.76
N LEU A 48 -0.66 4.39 -0.50
CA LEU A 48 -0.26 3.95 0.82
C LEU A 48 0.79 4.89 1.45
N VAL A 49 1.85 5.25 0.71
CA VAL A 49 2.89 6.17 1.21
C VAL A 49 2.31 7.57 1.42
N VAL A 50 1.55 8.07 0.45
CA VAL A 50 0.93 9.41 0.50
C VAL A 50 0.00 9.53 1.72
N ALA A 51 -0.88 8.56 1.93
CA ALA A 51 -1.77 8.55 3.09
C ALA A 51 -0.98 8.54 4.40
N THR A 52 0.06 7.71 4.48
CA THR A 52 0.89 7.54 5.68
C THR A 52 1.61 8.83 6.06
N LEU A 53 2.17 9.54 5.07
CA LEU A 53 3.04 10.70 5.33
C LEU A 53 2.32 12.05 5.31
N LEU A 54 1.20 12.19 4.59
CA LEU A 54 0.45 13.45 4.53
C LEU A 54 -0.74 13.49 5.47
N ILE A 55 -1.46 12.39 5.62
CA ILE A 55 -2.65 12.31 6.49
C ILE A 55 -2.24 11.76 7.86
N GLY A 56 -1.39 10.75 7.87
CA GLY A 56 -0.81 10.15 9.07
C GLY A 56 -0.84 8.62 9.06
N LEU A 57 -0.09 8.02 9.99
CA LEU A 57 0.00 6.55 10.11
C LEU A 57 -1.37 5.85 10.22
N PRO A 58 -2.37 6.34 10.99
CA PRO A 58 -3.68 5.69 11.06
C PRO A 58 -4.36 5.56 9.69
N ALA A 59 -4.25 6.59 8.84
CA ALA A 59 -4.78 6.54 7.48
C ALA A 59 -4.06 5.48 6.63
N GLY A 60 -2.72 5.44 6.69
CA GLY A 60 -1.92 4.40 6.03
C GLY A 60 -2.29 2.98 6.45
N ILE A 61 -2.53 2.76 7.75
CA ILE A 61 -2.97 1.48 8.31
C ILE A 61 -4.37 1.10 7.78
N LEU A 62 -5.33 2.02 7.84
CA LEU A 62 -6.68 1.78 7.34
C LEU A 62 -6.65 1.41 5.86
N ILE A 63 -5.94 2.19 5.04
CA ILE A 63 -5.84 1.90 3.61
C ILE A 63 -5.15 0.56 3.37
N SER A 64 -4.11 0.21 4.14
CA SER A 64 -3.42 -1.08 4.03
C SER A 64 -4.36 -2.27 4.23
N ILE A 65 -5.33 -2.15 5.14
CA ILE A 65 -6.32 -3.18 5.46
C ILE A 65 -7.44 -3.20 4.42
N PHE A 66 -7.98 -2.05 4.07
CA PHE A 66 -9.15 -1.98 3.17
C PHE A 66 -8.79 -2.25 1.70
N THR A 67 -7.60 -1.88 1.24
CA THR A 67 -7.14 -2.13 -0.14
C THR A 67 -7.38 -3.57 -0.59
N PRO A 68 -6.89 -4.63 0.09
CA PRO A 68 -7.15 -5.99 -0.36
C PRO A 68 -8.59 -6.45 -0.17
N LEU A 69 -9.36 -5.89 0.77
CA LEU A 69 -10.79 -6.19 0.91
C LEU A 69 -11.58 -5.67 -0.29
N LEU A 70 -11.27 -4.45 -0.72
CA LEU A 70 -11.84 -3.85 -1.92
C LEU A 70 -11.43 -4.63 -3.17
N ALA A 71 -10.16 -5.06 -3.25
CA ALA A 71 -9.68 -5.91 -4.34
C ALA A 71 -10.45 -7.23 -4.44
N VAL A 72 -10.93 -7.79 -3.32
CA VAL A 72 -11.80 -8.97 -3.33
C VAL A 72 -13.17 -8.63 -3.90
N VAL A 73 -13.80 -7.55 -3.42
CA VAL A 73 -15.13 -7.11 -3.86
C VAL A 73 -15.14 -6.74 -5.34
N THR A 74 -14.06 -6.13 -5.84
CA THR A 74 -13.89 -5.75 -7.25
C THR A 74 -13.41 -6.89 -8.15
N GLY A 75 -13.18 -8.10 -7.60
CA GLY A 75 -12.77 -9.29 -8.35
C GLY A 75 -11.28 -9.36 -8.75
N HIS A 76 -10.46 -8.42 -8.28
CA HIS A 76 -9.01 -8.39 -8.58
C HIS A 76 -8.20 -9.37 -7.76
N LEU A 77 -8.64 -9.63 -6.54
CA LEU A 77 -8.08 -10.65 -5.68
C LEU A 77 -9.02 -11.84 -5.69
N ALA A 78 -8.79 -12.76 -6.65
CA ALA A 78 -9.67 -13.89 -6.91
C ALA A 78 -9.87 -14.83 -5.71
N MET A 79 -8.97 -14.81 -4.74
CA MET A 79 -9.01 -15.66 -3.55
C MET A 79 -9.09 -14.80 -2.29
N PRO A 80 -10.27 -14.67 -1.65
CA PRO A 80 -10.46 -13.85 -0.46
C PRO A 80 -9.52 -14.20 0.70
N VAL A 81 -9.12 -15.47 0.81
CA VAL A 81 -8.16 -15.96 1.82
C VAL A 81 -6.78 -15.29 1.73
N LEU A 82 -6.45 -14.66 0.60
CA LEU A 82 -5.21 -13.90 0.42
C LEU A 82 -5.29 -12.48 0.99
N ALA A 83 -6.49 -11.94 1.18
CA ALA A 83 -6.67 -10.55 1.61
C ALA A 83 -5.96 -10.22 2.93
N PRO A 84 -6.02 -11.06 3.99
CA PRO A 84 -5.29 -10.82 5.22
C PRO A 84 -3.77 -10.77 5.03
N VAL A 85 -3.21 -11.64 4.18
CA VAL A 85 -1.77 -11.67 3.90
C VAL A 85 -1.34 -10.41 3.15
N VAL A 86 -2.13 -9.99 2.15
CA VAL A 86 -1.88 -8.74 1.42
C VAL A 86 -1.95 -7.53 2.36
N ALA A 87 -2.94 -7.49 3.25
CA ALA A 87 -3.08 -6.43 4.24
C ALA A 87 -1.85 -6.33 5.15
N LEU A 88 -1.37 -7.47 5.65
CA LEU A 88 -0.15 -7.52 6.46
C LEU A 88 1.09 -7.06 5.68
N GLY A 89 1.24 -7.45 4.42
CA GLY A 89 2.33 -6.95 3.58
C GLY A 89 2.26 -5.44 3.34
N ASN A 90 1.05 -4.89 3.14
CA ASN A 90 0.84 -3.44 3.07
C ASN A 90 1.18 -2.75 4.40
N LEU A 91 0.82 -3.36 5.54
CA LEU A 91 1.15 -2.84 6.87
C LEU A 91 2.66 -2.79 7.11
N VAL A 92 3.39 -3.86 6.76
CA VAL A 92 4.87 -3.88 6.80
C VAL A 92 5.44 -2.70 6.02
N PHE A 93 4.92 -2.46 4.81
CA PHE A 93 5.35 -1.36 3.97
C PHE A 93 5.13 0.01 4.61
N VAL A 94 3.89 0.32 5.03
CA VAL A 94 3.58 1.66 5.57
C VAL A 94 4.24 1.93 6.92
N ILE A 95 4.36 0.91 7.78
CA ILE A 95 4.99 1.04 9.09
C ILE A 95 6.48 1.33 8.92
N LEU A 96 7.18 0.59 8.04
CA LEU A 96 8.60 0.84 7.79
C LEU A 96 8.84 2.21 7.16
N TRP A 97 8.01 2.61 6.18
CA TRP A 97 8.06 3.96 5.62
C TRP A 97 7.96 5.03 6.70
N TRP A 98 6.96 4.92 7.57
CA TRP A 98 6.76 5.87 8.66
C TRP A 98 7.89 5.87 9.67
N LEU A 99 8.39 4.70 10.07
CA LEU A 99 9.50 4.57 11.03
C LEU A 99 10.80 5.15 10.48
N ILE A 100 11.13 4.88 9.22
CA ILE A 100 12.37 5.37 8.60
C ILE A 100 12.30 6.88 8.43
N VAL A 101 11.22 7.39 7.83
CA VAL A 101 11.09 8.83 7.56
C VAL A 101 11.04 9.65 8.85
N ARG A 102 10.41 9.15 9.94
CA ARG A 102 10.32 9.91 11.21
C ARG A 102 11.61 9.92 12.04
N HIS A 103 12.44 8.88 11.97
CA HIS A 103 13.59 8.71 12.89
C HIS A 103 14.95 9.02 12.27
N VAL A 104 15.06 9.11 10.95
CA VAL A 104 16.29 9.60 10.33
C VAL A 104 16.46 11.06 10.75
N LYS A 105 17.62 11.41 11.33
CA LYS A 105 17.95 12.77 11.83
C LYS A 105 17.62 13.87 10.81
N GLU A 106 17.71 13.55 9.52
CA GLU A 106 17.18 14.34 8.42
C GLU A 106 15.82 13.82 7.94
N SER A 107 14.80 13.93 8.81
CA SER A 107 13.48 13.29 8.66
C SER A 107 12.71 13.63 7.36
N LYS A 108 13.26 14.50 6.50
CA LYS A 108 12.67 14.91 5.21
C LYS A 108 13.69 15.04 4.07
N SER A 109 14.91 14.50 4.22
CA SER A 109 15.89 14.51 3.13
C SER A 109 15.58 13.43 2.09
N LEU A 110 16.06 13.66 0.87
CA LEU A 110 15.92 12.70 -0.23
C LEU A 110 16.48 11.32 0.14
N ILE A 111 17.56 11.29 0.92
CA ILE A 111 18.19 10.05 1.40
C ILE A 111 17.22 9.24 2.26
N SER A 112 16.49 9.90 3.18
CA SER A 112 15.51 9.22 4.03
C SER A 112 14.41 8.54 3.20
N TYR A 113 13.92 9.21 2.15
CA TYR A 113 12.92 8.63 1.23
C TYR A 113 13.47 7.50 0.37
N ILE A 114 14.73 7.58 -0.07
CA ILE A 114 15.38 6.49 -0.81
C ILE A 114 15.52 5.27 0.10
N VAL A 115 16.05 5.43 1.31
CA VAL A 115 16.19 4.34 2.28
C VAL A 115 14.83 3.74 2.62
N ALA A 116 13.82 4.58 2.86
CA ALA A 116 12.46 4.12 3.13
C ALA A 116 11.88 3.33 1.96
N THR A 117 12.09 3.79 0.72
CA THR A 117 11.66 3.08 -0.49
C THR A 117 12.30 1.70 -0.58
N VAL A 118 13.62 1.62 -0.48
CA VAL A 118 14.35 0.36 -0.67
C VAL A 118 14.01 -0.64 0.44
N VAL A 119 14.15 -0.23 1.71
CA VAL A 119 13.95 -1.13 2.85
C VAL A 119 12.51 -1.61 2.93
N SER A 120 11.53 -0.71 2.81
CA SER A 120 10.13 -1.08 2.94
C SER A 120 9.66 -1.95 1.78
N SER A 121 10.12 -1.68 0.55
CA SER A 121 9.75 -2.48 -0.64
C SER A 121 10.31 -3.90 -0.56
N LEU A 122 11.58 -4.04 -0.14
CA LEU A 122 12.20 -5.35 0.05
C LEU A 122 11.52 -6.13 1.17
N ALA A 123 11.25 -5.49 2.30
CA ALA A 123 10.57 -6.13 3.42
C ALA A 123 9.14 -6.58 3.05
N LYS A 124 8.37 -5.73 2.36
CA LYS A 124 7.05 -6.08 1.84
C LYS A 124 7.11 -7.29 0.91
N PHE A 125 8.01 -7.24 -0.07
CA PHE A 125 8.20 -8.32 -1.03
C PHE A 125 8.58 -9.62 -0.33
N ALA A 126 9.58 -9.59 0.54
CA ALA A 126 10.01 -10.76 1.30
C ALA A 126 8.86 -11.36 2.13
N PHE A 127 8.13 -10.51 2.85
CA PHE A 127 6.97 -10.95 3.63
C PHE A 127 5.92 -11.64 2.77
N LEU A 128 5.48 -10.99 1.67
CA LEU A 128 4.43 -11.54 0.81
C LEU A 128 4.88 -12.81 0.10
N TYR A 129 6.10 -12.82 -0.42
CA TYR A 129 6.66 -13.99 -1.11
C TYR A 129 6.77 -15.18 -0.16
N LEU A 130 7.35 -14.99 1.03
CA LEU A 130 7.50 -16.05 2.02
C LEU A 130 6.14 -16.53 2.55
N ALA A 131 5.22 -15.61 2.87
CA ALA A 131 3.88 -15.97 3.31
C ALA A 131 3.15 -16.81 2.24
N VAL A 132 3.27 -16.45 0.96
CA VAL A 132 2.62 -17.21 -0.11
C VAL A 132 3.31 -18.54 -0.39
N ALA A 133 4.63 -18.52 -0.58
CA ALA A 133 5.41 -19.67 -0.98
C ALA A 133 5.51 -20.73 0.12
N TRP A 134 5.66 -20.32 1.38
CA TRP A 134 5.98 -21.23 2.49
C TRP A 134 4.79 -21.52 3.42
N TYR A 135 3.74 -20.70 3.40
CA TYR A 135 2.57 -20.91 4.23
C TYR A 135 1.29 -21.12 3.41
N ILE A 136 0.88 -20.13 2.61
CA ILE A 136 -0.41 -20.20 1.91
C ILE A 136 -0.48 -21.37 0.93
N LEU A 137 0.50 -21.54 0.06
CA LEU A 137 0.51 -22.62 -0.93
C LEU A 137 0.58 -24.01 -0.29
N PRO A 138 1.55 -24.32 0.61
CA PRO A 138 1.73 -25.67 1.13
C PRO A 138 0.80 -26.03 2.30
N VAL A 139 0.26 -25.05 3.04
CA VAL A 139 -0.60 -25.30 4.21
C VAL A 139 -2.05 -24.97 3.90
N VAL A 140 -2.35 -23.72 3.54
CA VAL A 140 -3.73 -23.24 3.41
C VAL A 140 -4.40 -23.74 2.12
N LEU A 141 -3.67 -23.79 1.01
CA LEU A 141 -4.18 -24.13 -0.32
C LEU A 141 -3.71 -25.51 -0.81
N LYS A 142 -3.12 -26.34 0.05
CA LYS A 142 -2.51 -27.63 -0.32
C LYS A 142 -3.42 -28.48 -1.22
N GLY A 143 -4.67 -28.66 -0.81
CA GLY A 143 -5.65 -29.46 -1.57
C GLY A 143 -6.08 -28.82 -2.89
N LEU A 144 -6.16 -27.49 -2.95
CA LEU A 144 -6.49 -26.76 -4.19
C LEU A 144 -5.34 -26.81 -5.18
N VAL A 145 -4.10 -26.65 -4.71
CA VAL A 145 -2.89 -26.74 -5.55
C VAL A 145 -2.74 -28.15 -6.13
N ALA A 146 -3.01 -29.21 -5.35
CA ALA A 146 -2.97 -30.58 -5.84
C ALA A 146 -3.99 -30.84 -6.97
N LYS A 147 -5.18 -30.24 -6.88
CA LYS A 147 -6.23 -30.38 -7.91
C LYS A 147 -6.06 -29.44 -9.10
N LYS A 148 -5.43 -28.28 -8.89
CA LYS A 148 -5.23 -27.23 -9.91
C LYS A 148 -3.80 -26.70 -9.84
N PRO A 149 -2.80 -27.43 -10.39
CA PRO A 149 -1.40 -27.04 -10.36
C PRO A 149 -1.09 -25.61 -10.87
N PRO A 150 -1.80 -25.06 -11.88
CA PRO A 150 -1.56 -23.69 -12.35
C PRO A 150 -1.76 -22.59 -11.30
N ILE A 151 -2.54 -22.84 -10.23
CA ILE A 151 -2.74 -21.86 -9.13
C ILE A 151 -1.40 -21.48 -8.49
N LYS A 152 -0.50 -22.47 -8.31
CA LYS A 152 0.83 -22.21 -7.74
C LYS A 152 1.60 -21.21 -8.57
N VAL A 153 1.62 -21.40 -9.88
CA VAL A 153 2.35 -20.53 -10.81
C VAL A 153 1.73 -19.13 -10.83
N ALA A 154 0.40 -19.04 -10.88
CA ALA A 154 -0.31 -17.76 -10.88
C ALA A 154 -0.05 -16.94 -9.60
N LEU A 155 -0.12 -17.58 -8.42
CA LEU A 155 0.13 -16.89 -7.15
C LEU A 155 1.60 -16.47 -7.00
N LEU A 156 2.56 -17.30 -7.40
CA LEU A 156 3.97 -16.91 -7.35
C LEU A 156 4.29 -15.80 -8.38
N ALA A 157 3.62 -15.79 -9.53
CA ALA A 157 3.72 -14.70 -10.48
C ALA A 157 3.13 -13.39 -9.94
N GLN A 158 2.02 -13.45 -9.18
CA GLN A 158 1.37 -12.28 -8.60
C GLN A 158 2.09 -11.73 -7.36
N PHE A 159 2.57 -12.60 -6.47
CA PHE A 159 3.18 -12.24 -5.18
C PHE A 159 4.72 -12.25 -5.20
N GLY A 160 5.33 -12.57 -6.35
CA GLY A 160 6.77 -12.53 -6.56
C GLY A 160 7.27 -11.15 -6.97
N MET A 161 8.12 -11.11 -8.00
CA MET A 161 8.81 -9.90 -8.48
C MET A 161 7.90 -8.68 -8.73
N PRO A 162 6.65 -8.82 -9.22
CA PRO A 162 5.76 -7.67 -9.37
C PRO A 162 5.52 -6.89 -8.06
N GLN A 163 5.51 -7.56 -6.90
CA GLN A 163 5.35 -6.87 -5.61
C GLN A 163 6.52 -5.93 -5.31
N LEU A 164 7.74 -6.36 -5.63
CA LEU A 164 8.93 -5.52 -5.45
C LEU A 164 8.92 -4.35 -6.43
N ILE A 165 8.70 -4.62 -7.72
CA ILE A 165 8.70 -3.61 -8.78
C ILE A 165 7.66 -2.53 -8.49
N THR A 166 6.43 -2.94 -8.16
CA THR A 166 5.34 -2.00 -7.89
C THR A 166 5.57 -1.17 -6.61
N ALA A 167 6.13 -1.78 -5.56
CA ALA A 167 6.43 -1.07 -4.32
C ALA A 167 7.53 -0.01 -4.53
N VAL A 168 8.56 -0.35 -5.30
CA VAL A 168 9.63 0.58 -5.68
C VAL A 168 9.08 1.72 -6.52
N ILE A 169 8.32 1.44 -7.59
CA ILE A 169 7.73 2.49 -8.44
C ILE A 169 6.84 3.41 -7.60
N GLY A 170 5.96 2.85 -6.77
CA GLY A 170 5.09 3.65 -5.90
C GLY A 170 5.88 4.53 -4.94
N GLY A 171 6.95 4.00 -4.33
CA GLY A 171 7.84 4.76 -3.45
C GLY A 171 8.65 5.86 -4.15
N VAL A 172 9.18 5.56 -5.34
CA VAL A 172 9.90 6.51 -6.20
C VAL A 172 8.98 7.64 -6.65
N ILE A 173 7.74 7.36 -7.02
CA ILE A 173 6.78 8.42 -7.35
C ILE A 173 6.46 9.23 -6.09
N ALA A 174 6.26 8.58 -4.95
CA ALA A 174 5.96 9.25 -3.68
C ALA A 174 7.06 10.26 -3.30
N MET A 175 8.34 9.87 -3.37
CA MET A 175 9.45 10.77 -3.04
C MET A 175 9.50 12.02 -3.94
N LEU A 176 9.02 11.93 -5.18
CA LEU A 176 9.01 13.05 -6.13
C LEU A 176 7.83 14.01 -5.91
N ILE A 177 6.69 13.51 -5.44
CA ILE A 177 5.47 14.33 -5.30
C ILE A 177 5.28 14.87 -3.88
N LEU A 178 5.71 14.13 -2.85
CA LEU A 178 5.47 14.49 -1.45
C LEU A 178 6.02 15.88 -1.06
N PRO A 179 7.24 16.29 -1.47
CA PRO A 179 7.75 17.62 -1.15
C PRO A 179 6.91 18.74 -1.76
N ARG A 180 6.36 18.53 -2.96
CA ARG A 180 5.53 19.52 -3.67
C ARG A 180 4.13 19.58 -3.07
N LEU A 181 3.54 18.43 -2.80
CA LEU A 181 2.20 18.32 -2.25
C LEU A 181 2.13 18.89 -0.82
N ALA A 182 3.14 18.61 0.02
CA ALA A 182 3.22 19.19 1.35
C ALA A 182 3.32 20.73 1.34
N LYS A 183 4.09 21.30 0.39
CA LYS A 183 4.18 22.77 0.22
C LYS A 183 2.85 23.38 -0.23
N ALA A 184 2.16 22.73 -1.16
CA ALA A 184 0.85 23.19 -1.65
C ALA A 184 -0.20 23.22 -0.54
N ILE A 185 -0.27 22.15 0.27
CA ILE A 185 -1.20 22.08 1.42
C ILE A 185 -0.92 23.20 2.42
N GLN A 186 0.35 23.43 2.78
CA GLN A 186 0.74 24.51 3.70
C GLN A 186 0.41 25.91 3.16
N SER A 187 0.42 26.09 1.84
CA SER A 187 0.04 27.37 1.22
C SER A 187 -1.46 27.65 1.35
N ILE A 188 -2.29 26.61 1.29
CA ILE A 188 -3.74 26.75 1.43
C ILE A 188 -4.10 27.06 2.88
N GLU A 189 -3.46 26.40 3.85
CA GLU A 189 -3.75 26.62 5.28
C GLU A 189 -3.34 28.01 5.81
N LYS A 190 -2.47 28.72 5.08
CA LYS A 190 -2.01 30.07 5.44
C LYS A 190 -2.90 31.19 4.90
N ASN A 191 -3.78 30.89 3.96
CA ASN A 191 -4.74 31.82 3.35
C ASN A 191 -6.12 31.65 3.96
#